data_AF-A0A1F9A6X2-F1
#
_entry.id   AF-A0A1F9A6X2-F1
#
_cell.length_a   1.000
_cell.length_b   1.000
_cell.length_c   1.000
_cell.angle_alpha   90.00
_cell.angle_beta   90.00
_cell.angle_gamma   90.00
#
_symmetry.space_group_name_H-M   'P 1'
#
loop_
_entity.id
_entity.type
_entity.pdbx_description
1 polymer ?
#
loop_
_entity_poly.entity_id
_entity_poly.type
_entity_poly.pdbx_seq_one_letter_code
_entity_poly.pdbx_strand_id
1 'polypeptide(L)'
;MISWGVQVNDYGNAILDAEGNFSKVKGEGVSEELWAEMVTYAQAKSWKKGDYKNLNLPFENKLLAQPKKIRDRMVKEVEDFSYKMMTEVFNAEDTAPLAIEAILKAGSYDLGPKVTRKENPTEWTENKIKERSFQLGSDKGAAGKFDD
;
A
#
# COMPACT_ATOMS: atom_id res chain seq x y z
N MET A 1 0.21 4.94 -5.98
CA MET A 1 1.36 5.72 -6.50
C MET A 1 2.11 4.99 -7.62
N ILE A 2 2.15 3.65 -7.64
CA ILE A 2 2.75 2.88 -8.75
C ILE A 2 2.14 3.27 -10.09
N SER A 3 0.81 3.30 -10.21
CA SER A 3 0.10 3.76 -11.41
C SER A 3 0.35 5.22 -11.79
N TRP A 4 1.05 6.00 -10.95
CA TRP A 4 1.48 7.36 -11.26
C TRP A 4 2.94 7.38 -11.74
N GLY A 5 3.59 6.22 -11.90
CA GLY A 5 4.97 6.08 -12.34
C GLY A 5 5.98 6.54 -11.29
N VAL A 6 5.59 6.53 -10.02
CA VAL A 6 6.49 6.75 -8.89
C VAL A 6 7.24 5.47 -8.62
N GLN A 7 8.57 5.56 -8.55
CA GLN A 7 9.42 4.44 -8.24
C GLN A 7 9.13 3.93 -6.83
N VAL A 8 9.02 2.61 -6.69
CA VAL A 8 8.83 1.94 -5.40
C VAL A 8 9.90 0.87 -5.19
N ASN A 9 10.17 0.52 -3.93
CA ASN A 9 10.91 -0.70 -3.62
C ASN A 9 10.03 -1.95 -3.78
N ASP A 10 10.62 -3.13 -3.58
CA ASP A 10 9.92 -4.42 -3.76
C ASP A 10 8.70 -4.60 -2.85
N TYR A 11 8.60 -3.82 -1.76
CA TYR A 11 7.47 -3.84 -0.82
C TYR A 11 6.41 -2.78 -1.13
N GLY A 12 6.59 -1.99 -2.19
CA GLY A 12 5.64 -0.94 -2.59
C GLY A 12 5.83 0.41 -1.90
N ASN A 13 6.92 0.60 -1.15
CA ASN A 13 7.22 1.90 -0.56
C ASN A 13 7.82 2.82 -1.62
N ALA A 14 7.28 4.04 -1.73
CA ALA A 14 7.78 5.03 -2.67
C ALA A 14 9.20 5.49 -2.34
N ILE A 15 10.03 5.58 -3.37
CA ILE A 15 11.41 6.06 -3.30
C ILE A 15 11.40 7.59 -3.48
N LEU A 16 12.24 8.26 -2.70
CA LEU A 16 12.42 9.71 -2.76
C LEU A 16 13.76 10.06 -3.41
N ASP A 17 13.81 11.21 -4.08
CA ASP A 17 15.07 11.81 -4.55
C ASP A 17 15.86 12.48 -3.41
N ALA A 18 17.01 13.08 -3.75
CA ALA A 18 17.89 13.72 -2.77
C ALA A 18 17.23 14.94 -2.09
N GLU A 19 16.29 15.58 -2.78
CA GLU A 19 15.49 16.71 -2.31
C GLU A 19 14.26 16.24 -1.50
N GLY A 20 14.03 14.93 -1.44
CA GLY A 20 12.94 14.30 -0.72
C GLY A 20 11.60 14.31 -1.46
N ASN A 21 11.55 14.62 -2.75
CA ASN A 21 10.36 14.46 -3.58
C ASN A 21 10.22 13.02 -4.08
N PHE A 22 9.04 12.64 -4.55
CA PHE A 22 8.85 11.30 -5.13
C PHE A 22 9.71 11.13 -6.39
N SER A 23 10.52 10.06 -6.41
CA SER A 23 11.29 9.67 -7.58
C SER A 23 10.33 9.22 -8.69
N LYS A 24 10.08 10.10 -9.65
CA LYS A 24 9.19 9.84 -10.79
C LYS A 24 10.01 9.28 -11.95
N VAL A 25 9.60 8.11 -12.47
CA VAL A 25 10.22 7.54 -13.67
C VAL A 25 9.62 8.22 -14.90
N LYS A 26 10.48 8.88 -15.70
CA LYS A 26 10.05 9.58 -16.90
C LYS A 26 9.44 8.61 -17.91
N GLY A 27 8.24 8.91 -18.39
CA GLY A 27 7.55 8.09 -19.39
C GLY A 27 6.73 6.93 -18.84
N GLU A 28 6.74 6.69 -17.53
CA GLU A 28 5.88 5.73 -16.84
C GLU A 28 4.67 6.45 -16.20
N GLY A 29 3.62 5.72 -15.85
CA GLY A 29 2.48 6.19 -15.09
C GLY A 29 1.62 7.22 -15.81
N VAL A 30 1.22 8.27 -15.12
CA VAL A 30 0.48 9.41 -15.71
C VAL A 30 1.38 10.21 -16.66
N SER A 31 0.81 11.08 -17.50
CA SER A 31 1.63 11.98 -18.32
C SER A 31 2.46 12.93 -17.44
N GLU A 32 3.57 13.43 -17.97
CA GLU A 32 4.45 14.35 -17.21
C GLU A 32 3.73 15.67 -16.89
N GLU A 33 2.84 16.10 -17.78
CA GLU A 33 2.01 17.29 -17.59
C GLU A 33 1.01 17.08 -16.45
N LEU A 34 0.34 15.92 -16.42
CA LEU A 34 -0.59 15.61 -15.33
C LEU A 34 0.15 15.44 -13.99
N TRP A 35 1.32 14.80 -14.01
CA TRP A 35 2.16 14.68 -12.82
C TRP A 35 2.56 16.06 -12.26
N ALA A 36 3.03 16.97 -13.11
CA ALA A 36 3.38 18.32 -12.71
C ALA A 36 2.18 19.08 -12.13
N GLU A 37 0.98 18.90 -12.71
CA GLU A 37 -0.25 19.47 -12.19
C GLU A 37 -0.60 18.93 -10.79
N MET A 38 -0.52 17.61 -10.61
CA MET A 38 -0.76 16.95 -9.32
C MET A 38 0.20 17.43 -8.23
N VAL A 39 1.50 17.50 -8.54
CA VAL A 39 2.53 17.98 -7.61
C VAL A 39 2.28 19.44 -7.24
N THR A 40 1.98 20.29 -8.21
CA THR A 40 1.66 21.72 -8.00
C THR A 40 0.43 21.87 -7.09
N TYR A 41 -0.61 21.08 -7.33
CA TYR A 41 -1.83 21.10 -6.51
C TYR A 41 -1.54 20.70 -5.07
N ALA A 42 -0.77 19.62 -4.86
CA ALA A 42 -0.37 19.19 -3.53
C ALA A 42 0.48 20.24 -2.80
N GLN A 43 1.44 20.86 -3.50
CA GLN A 43 2.27 21.94 -2.96
C GLN A 43 1.44 23.16 -2.55
N ALA A 44 0.47 23.57 -3.38
CA ALA A 44 -0.44 24.68 -3.05
C ALA A 44 -1.30 24.40 -1.81
N LYS A 45 -1.56 23.12 -1.51
CA LYS A 45 -2.24 22.67 -0.29
C LYS A 45 -1.31 22.43 0.89
N SER A 46 0.00 22.65 0.72
CA SER A 46 1.03 22.32 1.72
C SER A 46 0.99 20.86 2.18
N TRP A 47 0.57 19.96 1.29
CA TRP A 47 0.44 18.53 1.58
C TRP A 47 1.81 17.86 1.68
N LYS A 48 1.96 17.03 2.71
CA LYS A 48 3.13 16.17 2.89
C LYS A 48 2.99 14.94 2.00
N LYS A 49 4.07 14.17 1.88
CA LYS A 49 4.14 12.95 1.04
C LYS A 49 3.03 11.94 1.36
N GLY A 50 2.70 11.75 2.64
CA GLY A 50 1.59 10.89 3.08
C GLY A 50 0.20 11.40 2.67
N ASP A 51 0.06 12.70 2.42
CA ASP A 51 -1.20 13.34 2.03
C ASP A 51 -1.47 13.23 0.52
N TYR A 52 -0.52 12.74 -0.29
CA TYR A 52 -0.72 12.61 -1.74
C TYR A 52 -1.86 11.63 -2.10
N LYS A 53 -2.27 10.75 -1.17
CA LYS A 53 -3.49 9.94 -1.31
C LYS A 53 -4.75 10.80 -1.55
N ASN A 54 -4.75 12.03 -1.05
CA ASN A 54 -5.85 12.99 -1.21
C ASN A 54 -5.95 13.55 -2.62
N LEU A 55 -4.94 13.35 -3.48
CA LEU A 55 -5.00 13.72 -4.91
C LEU A 55 -5.98 12.83 -5.69
N ASN A 56 -6.29 11.62 -5.21
CA ASN A 56 -7.23 10.72 -5.90
C ASN A 56 -8.57 11.41 -6.16
N LEU A 57 -9.14 12.09 -5.16
CA LEU A 57 -10.45 12.73 -5.27
C LEU A 57 -10.51 13.86 -6.32
N PRO A 58 -9.64 14.88 -6.30
CA PRO A 58 -9.67 15.96 -7.29
C PRO A 58 -9.12 15.58 -8.67
N PHE A 59 -8.34 14.49 -8.79
CA PHE A 59 -7.71 14.09 -10.06
C PHE A 59 -8.28 12.82 -10.70
N GLU A 60 -9.21 12.10 -10.07
CA GLU A 60 -9.75 10.83 -10.60
C GLU A 60 -10.20 10.96 -12.06
N ASN A 61 -11.01 11.98 -12.35
CA ASN A 61 -11.50 12.23 -13.71
C ASN A 61 -10.35 12.46 -14.70
N LYS A 62 -9.28 13.17 -14.31
CA LYS A 62 -8.11 13.44 -15.15
C LYS A 62 -7.25 12.20 -15.34
N LEU A 63 -7.11 11.37 -14.31
CA LEU A 63 -6.42 10.08 -14.37
C LEU A 63 -7.15 9.13 -15.34
N LEU A 64 -8.48 9.05 -15.23
CA LEU A 64 -9.32 8.20 -16.08
C LEU A 64 -9.50 8.76 -17.51
N ALA A 65 -9.32 10.06 -17.70
CA ALA A 65 -9.38 10.72 -19.02
C ALA A 65 -8.05 10.67 -19.79
N GLN A 66 -6.99 10.11 -19.21
CA GLN A 66 -5.73 9.93 -19.92
C GLN A 66 -5.93 9.14 -21.23
N PRO A 67 -5.15 9.43 -22.29
CA PRO A 67 -5.14 8.65 -23.51
C PRO A 67 -5.01 7.15 -23.23
N LYS A 68 -5.66 6.30 -24.03
CA LYS A 68 -5.65 4.84 -23.83
C LYS A 68 -4.25 4.29 -23.59
N LYS A 69 -3.27 4.69 -24.41
CA LYS A 69 -1.87 4.26 -24.27
C LYS A 69 -1.29 4.56 -22.88
N ILE A 70 -1.65 5.69 -22.28
CA ILE A 70 -1.19 6.07 -20.93
C ILE A 70 -1.92 5.24 -19.87
N ARG A 71 -3.23 5.06 -19.99
CA ARG A 71 -3.98 4.19 -19.06
C ARG A 71 -3.49 2.74 -19.11
N ASP A 72 -3.18 2.23 -20.29
CA ASP A 72 -2.65 0.88 -20.46
C ASP A 72 -1.31 0.69 -19.74
N ARG A 73 -0.36 1.63 -19.86
CA ARG A 73 0.91 1.54 -19.10
C ARG A 73 0.71 1.68 -17.59
N MET A 74 -0.19 2.57 -17.14
CA MET A 74 -0.51 2.74 -15.72
C MET A 74 -1.05 1.43 -15.11
N VAL A 75 -1.89 0.72 -15.85
CA VAL A 75 -2.42 -0.60 -15.46
C VAL A 75 -1.30 -1.63 -15.49
N LYS A 76 -0.50 -1.67 -16.55
CA LYS A 76 0.62 -2.62 -16.70
C LYS A 76 1.66 -2.49 -15.60
N GLU A 77 1.99 -1.27 -15.16
CA GLU A 77 2.91 -1.04 -14.04
C GLU A 77 2.39 -1.62 -12.72
N VAL A 78 1.07 -1.51 -12.46
CA VAL A 78 0.46 -2.11 -11.28
C VAL A 78 0.45 -3.63 -11.41
N GLU A 79 0.10 -4.15 -12.58
CA GLU A 79 0.13 -5.59 -12.89
C GLU A 79 1.54 -6.17 -12.68
N ASP A 80 2.57 -5.54 -13.24
CA ASP A 80 3.96 -5.97 -13.15
C ASP A 80 4.48 -5.93 -11.73
N PHE A 81 4.15 -4.86 -10.99
CA PHE A 81 4.48 -4.78 -9.58
C PHE A 81 3.81 -5.89 -8.77
N SER A 82 2.50 -6.10 -8.96
CA SER A 82 1.76 -7.14 -8.24
C SER A 82 2.29 -8.53 -8.58
N TYR A 83 2.58 -8.81 -9.86
CA TYR A 83 3.17 -10.06 -10.30
C TYR A 83 4.51 -10.30 -9.60
N LYS A 84 5.44 -9.34 -9.71
CA LYS A 84 6.75 -9.40 -9.05
C LYS A 84 6.64 -9.58 -7.54
N MET A 85 5.74 -8.85 -6.87
CA MET A 85 5.51 -8.99 -5.44
C MET A 85 5.07 -10.42 -5.08
N MET A 86 4.17 -11.02 -5.87
CA MET A 86 3.75 -12.40 -5.65
C MET A 86 4.88 -13.39 -5.90
N THR A 87 5.54 -13.32 -7.06
CA THR A 87 6.49 -14.34 -7.49
C THR A 87 7.86 -14.20 -6.81
N GLU A 88 8.38 -12.99 -6.67
CA GLU A 88 9.76 -12.76 -6.20
C GLU A 88 9.84 -12.37 -4.72
N VAL A 89 8.85 -11.65 -4.19
CA VAL A 89 8.88 -11.20 -2.79
C VAL A 89 8.22 -12.22 -1.87
N PHE A 90 7.02 -12.69 -2.24
CA PHE A 90 6.31 -13.72 -1.47
C PHE A 90 6.68 -15.14 -1.86
N ASN A 91 7.51 -15.34 -2.90
CA ASN A 91 7.90 -16.66 -3.41
C ASN A 91 6.69 -17.55 -3.73
N ALA A 92 5.65 -16.96 -4.31
CA ALA A 92 4.38 -17.62 -4.60
C ALA A 92 4.30 -18.24 -6.01
N GLU A 93 5.43 -18.33 -6.73
CA GLU A 93 5.50 -19.01 -8.02
C GLU A 93 4.98 -20.46 -7.90
N ASP A 94 4.22 -20.92 -8.90
CA ASP A 94 3.59 -22.24 -8.96
C ASP A 94 2.64 -22.62 -7.80
N THR A 95 2.22 -21.65 -6.97
CA THR A 95 1.28 -21.93 -5.86
C THR A 95 -0.20 -21.86 -6.25
N ALA A 96 -0.53 -21.37 -7.45
CA ALA A 96 -1.92 -21.22 -7.91
C ALA A 96 -2.73 -22.53 -7.90
N PRO A 97 -2.19 -23.69 -8.34
CA PRO A 97 -2.91 -24.97 -8.24
C PRO A 97 -3.27 -25.34 -6.80
N LEU A 98 -2.39 -25.05 -5.83
CA LEU A 98 -2.63 -25.33 -4.40
C LEU A 98 -3.77 -24.47 -3.85
N ALA A 99 -3.83 -23.20 -4.24
CA ALA A 99 -4.92 -22.31 -3.85
C ALA A 99 -6.27 -22.77 -4.41
N ILE A 100 -6.30 -23.19 -5.68
CA ILE A 100 -7.50 -23.74 -6.33
C ILE A 100 -7.96 -25.01 -5.61
N GLU A 101 -7.04 -25.94 -5.33
CA GLU A 101 -7.35 -27.17 -4.59
C GLU A 101 -7.95 -26.86 -3.21
N ALA A 102 -7.36 -25.92 -2.47
CA ALA A 102 -7.84 -25.51 -1.14
C ALA A 102 -9.27 -24.95 -1.19
N ILE A 103 -9.55 -24.05 -2.14
CA ILE A 103 -10.88 -23.45 -2.33
C ILE A 103 -11.91 -24.52 -2.70
N LEU A 104 -11.58 -25.42 -3.64
CA LEU A 104 -12.48 -26.48 -4.06
C LEU A 104 -12.76 -27.48 -2.93
N LYS A 105 -11.74 -27.85 -2.14
CA LYS A 105 -11.87 -28.73 -0.97
C LYS A 105 -12.74 -28.11 0.12
N ALA A 106 -12.63 -26.80 0.33
CA ALA A 106 -13.48 -26.07 1.28
C ALA A 106 -14.89 -25.81 0.75
N GLY A 107 -15.08 -25.83 -0.58
CA GLY A 107 -16.32 -25.39 -1.23
C GLY A 107 -16.60 -23.89 -1.04
N SER A 108 -15.58 -23.10 -0.70
CA SER A 108 -15.69 -21.68 -0.37
C SER A 108 -14.33 -20.99 -0.52
N TYR A 109 -14.33 -19.69 -0.80
CA TYR A 109 -13.13 -18.84 -0.69
C TYR A 109 -12.75 -18.55 0.77
N ASP A 110 -13.70 -18.72 1.69
CA ASP A 110 -13.47 -18.61 3.13
C ASP A 110 -12.91 -19.93 3.65
N LEU A 111 -11.59 -19.98 3.85
CA LEU A 111 -10.88 -21.15 4.38
C LEU A 111 -10.91 -21.22 5.93
N GLY A 112 -11.55 -20.25 6.59
CA GLY A 112 -11.53 -20.12 8.03
C GLY A 112 -10.15 -19.76 8.61
N PRO A 113 -10.05 -19.65 9.95
CA PRO A 113 -8.81 -19.27 10.61
C PRO A 113 -7.78 -20.40 10.56
N LYS A 114 -6.52 -20.06 10.22
CA LYS A 114 -5.38 -21.00 10.23
C LYS A 114 -5.02 -21.50 11.64
N VAL A 115 -5.44 -20.78 12.67
CA VAL A 115 -5.13 -21.08 14.08
C VAL A 115 -6.37 -20.87 14.94
N THR A 116 -6.49 -21.67 15.98
CA THR A 116 -7.46 -21.43 17.05
C THR A 116 -6.84 -20.51 18.11
N ARG A 117 -7.67 -20.08 19.07
CA ARG A 117 -7.21 -19.28 20.21
C ARG A 117 -6.06 -19.98 20.94
N LYS A 118 -4.86 -19.38 20.87
CA LYS A 118 -3.66 -19.86 21.57
C LYS A 118 -3.54 -19.32 22.99
N GLU A 119 -3.93 -18.06 23.15
CA GLU A 119 -3.84 -17.32 24.42
C GLU A 119 -5.01 -17.65 25.34
N ASN A 120 -4.75 -17.74 26.65
CA ASN A 120 -5.80 -17.91 27.63
C ASN A 120 -6.54 -16.58 27.84
N PRO A 121 -7.87 -16.48 27.59
CA PRO A 121 -8.63 -15.24 27.80
C PRO A 121 -8.49 -14.62 29.19
N THR A 122 -8.26 -15.43 30.23
CA THR A 122 -8.10 -14.93 31.60
C THR A 122 -6.78 -14.17 31.82
N GLU A 123 -5.87 -14.23 30.85
CA GLU A 123 -4.64 -13.44 30.82
C GLU A 123 -4.82 -12.07 30.14
N TRP A 124 -5.96 -11.84 29.50
CA TRP A 124 -6.29 -10.63 28.74
C TRP A 124 -7.44 -9.85 29.38
N THR A 125 -7.41 -9.75 30.71
CA THR A 125 -8.32 -8.86 31.46
C THR A 125 -7.79 -7.43 31.43
N GLU A 126 -8.67 -6.44 31.60
CA GLU A 126 -8.28 -5.02 31.64
C GLU A 126 -7.13 -4.75 32.64
N ASN A 127 -7.21 -5.35 33.83
CA ASN A 127 -6.18 -5.21 34.86
C ASN A 127 -4.82 -5.77 34.41
N LYS A 128 -4.80 -6.98 33.83
CA LYS A 128 -3.57 -7.60 33.35
C LYS A 128 -2.99 -6.89 32.12
N ILE A 129 -3.84 -6.34 31.26
CA ILE A 129 -3.41 -5.50 30.13
C ILE A 129 -2.72 -4.23 30.64
N LYS A 130 -3.32 -3.53 31.62
CA LYS A 130 -2.72 -2.35 32.25
C LYS A 130 -1.37 -2.70 32.89
N GLU A 131 -1.31 -3.77 33.68
CA GLU A 131 -0.08 -4.25 34.30
C GLU A 131 1.03 -4.53 33.28
N ARG A 132 0.73 -5.27 32.20
CA ARG A 132 1.68 -5.54 31.10
C ARG A 132 2.11 -4.28 30.38
N SER A 133 1.21 -3.31 30.19
CA SER A 133 1.52 -2.06 29.48
C SER A 133 2.60 -1.25 30.17
N PHE A 134 2.69 -1.29 31.52
CA PHE A 134 3.76 -0.63 32.27
C PHE A 134 5.14 -1.27 32.06
N GLN A 135 5.19 -2.54 31.63
CA GLN A 135 6.43 -3.25 31.34
C GLN A 135 6.92 -3.01 29.91
N LEU A 136 6.07 -2.46 29.03
CA LEU A 136 6.47 -2.06 27.68
C LEU A 136 7.24 -0.74 27.78
N GLY A 137 8.56 -0.79 27.64
CA GLY A 137 9.37 0.43 27.52
C GLY A 137 9.00 1.18 26.24
N SER A 138 8.46 2.40 26.36
CA SER A 138 8.16 3.23 25.20
C SER A 138 9.37 4.09 24.83
N ASP A 139 9.91 3.96 23.63
CA ASP A 139 10.82 4.94 23.03
C ASP A 139 10.07 6.18 22.49
N LYS A 140 8.73 6.12 22.43
CA LYS A 140 7.85 7.20 21.95
C LYS A 140 6.93 7.69 23.07
N GLY A 141 6.91 9.01 23.28
CA GLY A 141 6.03 9.65 24.27
C GLY A 141 4.55 9.69 23.84
N ALA A 142 3.70 10.24 24.71
CA ALA A 142 2.23 10.30 24.53
C ALA A 142 1.74 11.11 23.31
N ALA A 143 2.64 11.75 22.55
CA ALA A 143 2.30 12.56 21.39
C ALA A 143 2.22 11.69 20.13
N GLY A 144 1.04 11.14 19.85
CA GLY A 144 0.67 10.57 18.57
C GLY A 144 -0.52 11.32 17.97
N LYS A 145 -0.49 11.65 16.68
CA LYS A 145 -1.67 12.11 15.95
C LYS A 145 -2.40 10.85 15.45
N PHE A 146 -3.58 10.57 15.98
CA PHE A 146 -4.36 9.37 15.67
C PHE A 146 -5.57 9.65 14.74
N ASP A 147 -5.70 10.88 14.26
CA ASP A 147 -6.80 11.32 13.38
C ASP A 147 -6.58 10.99 11.89
N ASP A 148 -5.86 9.90 11.60
CA ASP A 148 -5.58 9.46 10.23
C ASP A 148 -6.75 8.69 9.59
#